data_AF-A0A0P7GLY3-F1
#
_entry.id   AF-A0A0P7GLY3-F1
#
_cell.length_a   1.000
_cell.length_b   1.000
_cell.length_c   1.000
_cell.angle_alpha   90.00
_cell.angle_beta   90.00
_cell.angle_gamma   90.00
#
_symmetry.space_group_name_H-M   'P 1'
#
loop_
_entity.id
_entity.type
_entity.pdbx_description
1 polymer ?
#
loop_
_entity_poly.entity_id
_entity_poly.type
_entity_poly.pdbx_seq_one_letter_code
_entity_poly.pdbx_strand_id
1 'polypeptide(L)'
;MSALPAVQVNACIGPAPVYDLVEEYRRGAPLREIAFSSGLGLEILCRELAYRHSSGPLHLQRSKAVRRAVQKAEKSIVDNLRLIHQLRDTDITPREIPIVLQSLGRIEDVDYVGDLLEYPRPPSSEPYKTERPRPTAADRISLLYVTGIHHGIEPDHQLALARISPETVAGFRQLFPDSFSYRRFADFLAVAETTALAIRARTVTHLSYADYVSCADTIRRRLGTITVDGAAPWPVSGPDLRRRLGDTYWDDTLRSAGLKVMHSQDLFHHDDFVDALDAFVEEATDMELPLTLGSYDAWYIAEQACSQNRPSAVEVIQRFGTWESALKLVGGPPEEKEDGTRTCPVCGEEAWPIVLGMWFPDPDNPNPKVIHTGCVVTDETPKHRWQCMNQSCGFGWS
;
A
#
# COMPACT_ATOMS: atom_id res chain seq x y z
N MET A 1 55.65 -34.88 -4.60
CA MET A 1 54.23 -35.01 -4.94
C MET A 1 53.54 -35.63 -3.74
N SER A 2 53.01 -34.78 -2.84
CA SER A 2 52.36 -35.21 -1.61
C SER A 2 50.85 -35.04 -1.79
N ALA A 3 50.10 -36.13 -1.65
CA ALA A 3 48.65 -36.13 -1.73
C ALA A 3 48.07 -35.54 -0.42
N LEU A 4 47.18 -34.55 -0.56
CA LEU A 4 46.41 -33.97 0.53
C LEU A 4 45.27 -34.93 0.94
N PRO A 5 44.89 -34.98 2.23
CA PRO A 5 43.82 -35.85 2.69
C PRO A 5 42.45 -35.24 2.38
N ALA A 6 41.53 -36.09 1.93
CA ALA A 6 40.13 -35.74 1.73
C ALA A 6 39.44 -35.50 3.09
N VAL A 7 39.00 -34.27 3.33
CA VAL A 7 38.15 -33.92 4.47
C VAL A 7 36.71 -34.29 4.11
N GLN A 8 36.19 -35.35 4.71
CA GLN A 8 34.76 -35.67 4.68
C GLN A 8 34.01 -34.73 5.62
N VAL A 9 33.30 -33.76 5.06
CA VAL A 9 32.32 -32.94 5.79
C VAL A 9 31.03 -33.74 5.88
N ASN A 10 30.84 -34.47 6.99
CA ASN A 10 29.54 -35.02 7.35
C ASN A 10 28.63 -33.89 7.84
N ALA A 11 27.82 -33.34 6.94
CA ALA A 11 26.72 -32.45 7.31
C ALA A 11 25.63 -33.27 8.00
N CYS A 12 25.58 -33.21 9.33
CA CYS A 12 24.43 -33.67 10.10
C CYS A 12 23.24 -32.77 9.78
N ILE A 13 22.42 -33.16 8.81
CA ILE A 13 21.10 -32.57 8.57
C ILE A 13 20.19 -33.05 9.70
N GLY A 14 20.18 -32.30 10.81
CA GLY A 14 19.10 -32.42 11.80
C GLY A 14 17.75 -32.07 11.14
N PRO A 15 16.61 -32.51 11.70
CA PRO A 15 15.31 -32.07 11.21
C PRO A 15 15.28 -30.53 11.24
N ALA A 16 14.99 -29.93 10.08
CA ALA A 16 14.93 -28.48 9.94
C ALA A 16 14.03 -27.91 11.05
N PRO A 17 14.45 -26.82 11.73
CA PRO A 17 13.59 -26.17 12.69
C PRO A 17 12.26 -25.87 11.99
N VAL A 18 11.15 -26.17 12.66
CA VAL A 18 9.82 -25.79 12.19
C VAL A 18 9.80 -24.26 12.18
N TYR A 19 10.14 -23.66 11.04
CA TYR A 19 10.15 -22.22 10.86
C TYR A 19 8.72 -21.72 11.01
N ASP A 20 8.49 -20.90 12.02
CA ASP A 20 7.21 -20.24 12.20
C ASP A 20 7.12 -19.04 11.24
N LEU A 21 6.72 -19.35 10.00
CA LEU A 21 6.53 -18.38 8.92
C LEU A 21 5.67 -17.19 9.36
N VAL A 22 4.71 -17.44 10.25
CA VAL A 22 3.72 -16.47 10.73
C VAL A 22 4.38 -15.47 11.66
N GLU A 23 5.25 -15.95 12.54
CA GLU A 23 5.97 -15.11 13.49
C GLU A 23 6.99 -14.23 12.77
N GLU A 24 7.73 -14.75 11.80
CA GLU A 24 8.63 -13.93 10.98
C GLU A 24 7.87 -12.89 10.15
N TYR A 25 6.75 -13.29 9.54
CA TYR A 25 5.87 -12.37 8.83
C TYR A 25 5.32 -11.27 9.75
N ARG A 26 4.91 -11.63 10.98
CA ARG A 26 4.44 -10.72 12.03
C ARG A 26 5.52 -9.74 12.48
N ARG A 27 6.77 -10.20 12.58
CA ARG A 27 7.95 -9.36 12.89
C ARG A 27 8.33 -8.42 11.73
N GLY A 28 7.66 -8.56 10.59
CA GLY A 28 7.88 -7.71 9.43
C GLY A 28 9.03 -8.18 8.55
N ALA A 29 9.61 -9.37 8.73
CA ALA A 29 10.69 -9.81 7.85
C ALA A 29 10.27 -9.71 6.36
N PRO A 30 11.12 -9.18 5.46
CA PRO A 30 10.85 -9.13 4.03
C PRO A 30 10.47 -10.53 3.50
N LEU A 31 9.49 -10.60 2.60
CA LEU A 31 8.96 -11.89 2.14
C LEU A 31 10.03 -12.74 1.46
N ARG A 32 11.01 -12.11 0.79
CA ARG A 32 12.15 -12.82 0.18
C ARG A 32 13.02 -13.53 1.21
N GLU A 33 13.20 -12.95 2.40
CA GLU A 33 13.99 -13.52 3.48
C GLU A 33 13.26 -14.72 4.10
N ILE A 34 11.95 -14.58 4.33
CA ILE A 34 11.10 -15.67 4.82
C ILE A 34 11.07 -16.82 3.79
N ALA A 35 10.93 -16.50 2.50
CA ALA A 35 10.93 -17.49 1.43
C ALA A 35 12.26 -18.24 1.35
N PHE A 36 13.39 -17.51 1.39
CA PHE A 36 14.73 -18.09 1.37
C PHE A 36 14.98 -19.00 2.57
N SER A 37 14.70 -18.53 3.79
CA SER A 37 14.91 -19.29 5.03
C SER A 37 14.03 -20.54 5.15
N SER A 38 12.82 -20.50 4.58
CA SER A 38 11.89 -21.63 4.56
C SER A 38 12.06 -22.58 3.37
N GLY A 39 12.86 -22.22 2.37
CA GLY A 39 13.00 -22.97 1.12
C GLY A 39 11.73 -22.98 0.26
N LEU A 40 10.83 -22.01 0.45
CA LEU A 40 9.58 -21.89 -0.30
C LEU A 40 9.70 -20.85 -1.42
N GLY A 41 8.99 -21.07 -2.52
CA GLY A 41 8.76 -20.01 -3.50
C GLY A 41 7.87 -18.90 -2.92
N LEU A 42 8.09 -17.64 -3.31
CA LEU A 42 7.36 -16.47 -2.79
C LEU A 42 5.84 -16.59 -2.93
N GLU A 43 5.35 -17.10 -4.06
CA GLU A 43 3.91 -17.26 -4.27
C GLU A 43 3.30 -18.32 -3.34
N ILE A 44 4.02 -19.44 -3.13
CA ILE A 44 3.60 -20.49 -2.20
C ILE A 44 3.58 -19.93 -0.77
N LEU A 45 4.63 -19.20 -0.37
CA LEU A 45 4.68 -18.53 0.93
C LEU A 45 3.50 -17.58 1.13
N CYS A 46 3.21 -16.70 0.16
CA CYS A 46 2.11 -15.75 0.26
C CYS A 46 0.76 -16.46 0.38
N ARG A 47 0.57 -17.53 -0.40
CA ARG A 47 -0.67 -18.34 -0.35
C ARG A 47 -0.83 -19.06 0.99
N GLU A 48 0.24 -19.62 1.53
CA GLU A 48 0.24 -20.24 2.86
C GLU A 48 -0.09 -19.22 3.95
N LEU A 49 0.52 -18.03 3.91
CA LEU A 49 0.23 -16.95 4.86
C LEU A 49 -1.22 -16.46 4.73
N ALA A 50 -1.72 -16.26 3.50
CA ALA A 50 -3.08 -15.84 3.22
C ALA A 50 -4.12 -16.89 3.66
N TYR A 51 -3.84 -18.18 3.43
CA TYR A 51 -4.73 -19.27 3.81
C TYR A 51 -4.77 -19.48 5.33
N ARG A 52 -3.61 -19.53 5.98
CA ARG A 52 -3.52 -19.78 7.42
C ARG A 52 -4.05 -18.60 8.25
N HIS A 53 -4.01 -17.39 7.69
CA HIS A 53 -4.32 -16.18 8.44
C HIS A 53 -5.16 -15.21 7.64
N SER A 54 -6.45 -15.52 7.52
CA SER A 54 -7.47 -14.54 7.15
C SER A 54 -7.73 -13.47 8.23
N SER A 55 -7.00 -13.52 9.35
CA SER A 55 -7.25 -12.72 10.55
C SER A 55 -6.56 -11.38 10.46
N GLY A 56 -7.34 -10.32 10.48
CA GLY A 56 -6.78 -8.99 10.30
C GLY A 56 -5.71 -8.49 11.29
N PRO A 57 -5.68 -8.92 12.57
CA PRO A 57 -4.60 -8.53 13.47
C PRO A 57 -3.18 -8.83 12.96
N LEU A 58 -2.99 -9.86 12.12
CA LEU A 58 -1.67 -10.24 11.62
C LEU A 58 -1.10 -9.20 10.66
N HIS A 59 -1.88 -8.76 9.67
CA HIS A 59 -1.44 -7.78 8.68
C HIS A 59 -1.13 -6.43 9.33
N LEU A 60 -1.95 -6.01 10.29
CA LEU A 60 -1.69 -4.81 11.07
C LEU A 60 -0.39 -4.92 11.88
N GLN A 61 -0.12 -6.08 12.49
CA GLN A 61 1.14 -6.32 13.21
C GLN A 61 2.34 -6.26 12.28
N ARG A 62 2.27 -6.91 11.10
CA ARG A 62 3.32 -6.81 10.08
C ARG A 62 3.54 -5.36 9.67
N SER A 63 2.49 -4.64 9.29
CA SER A 63 2.60 -3.23 8.85
C SER A 63 3.31 -2.37 9.90
N LYS A 64 2.92 -2.54 11.18
CA LYS A 64 3.59 -1.87 12.31
C LYS A 64 5.06 -2.24 12.46
N ALA A 65 5.39 -3.51 12.29
CA ALA A 65 6.77 -3.99 12.40
C ALA A 65 7.65 -3.50 11.25
N VAL A 66 7.15 -3.62 10.00
CA VAL A 66 7.80 -3.10 8.79
C VAL A 66 8.09 -1.62 8.92
N ARG A 67 7.12 -0.79 9.32
CA ARG A 67 7.37 0.65 9.46
C ARG A 67 8.44 0.99 10.50
N ARG A 68 8.50 0.26 11.62
CA ARG A 68 9.56 0.45 12.63
C ARG A 68 10.93 0.09 12.09
N ALA A 69 11.02 -1.03 11.37
CA ALA A 69 12.26 -1.47 10.74
C ALA A 69 12.70 -0.48 9.65
N VAL A 70 11.77 0.01 8.84
CA VAL A 70 12.00 1.06 7.84
C VAL A 70 12.48 2.35 8.50
N GLN A 71 11.86 2.83 9.58
CA GLN A 71 12.32 4.04 10.29
C GLN A 71 13.74 3.87 10.85
N LYS A 72 14.07 2.68 11.35
CA LYS A 72 15.43 2.36 11.79
C LYS A 72 16.41 2.36 10.61
N ALA A 73 16.04 1.76 9.49
CA ALA A 73 16.83 1.71 8.27
C ALA A 73 17.03 3.10 7.63
N GLU A 74 15.99 3.93 7.55
CA GLU A 74 16.07 5.33 7.11
C GLU A 74 17.05 6.13 7.97
N LYS A 75 16.95 6.00 9.31
CA LYS A 75 17.89 6.63 10.22
C LYS A 75 19.33 6.17 9.93
N SER A 76 19.53 4.87 9.76
CA SER A 76 20.82 4.30 9.39
C SER A 76 21.33 4.82 8.05
N ILE A 77 20.47 5.01 7.05
CA ILE A 77 20.83 5.65 5.76
C ILE A 77 21.26 7.09 6.00
N VAL A 78 20.47 7.88 6.72
CA VAL A 78 20.75 9.29 7.03
C VAL A 78 22.09 9.45 7.75
N ASP A 79 22.33 8.63 8.78
CA ASP A 79 23.57 8.65 9.56
C ASP A 79 24.81 8.26 8.73
N ASN A 80 24.61 7.56 7.60
CA ASN A 80 25.68 7.10 6.71
C ASN A 80 25.66 7.74 5.30
N LEU A 81 24.86 8.79 5.05
CA LEU A 81 24.66 9.38 3.72
C LEU A 81 25.97 9.69 2.98
N ARG A 82 26.93 10.31 3.68
CA ARG A 82 28.23 10.65 3.10
C ARG A 82 28.98 9.41 2.58
N LEU A 83 28.97 8.33 3.35
CA LEU A 83 29.63 7.07 2.96
C LEU A 83 28.87 6.41 1.82
N ILE A 84 27.53 6.41 1.86
CA ILE A 84 26.70 5.89 0.76
C ILE A 84 27.02 6.60 -0.55
N HIS A 85 27.14 7.94 -0.55
CA HIS A 85 27.57 8.69 -1.72
C HIS A 85 28.97 8.29 -2.19
N GLN A 86 29.94 8.16 -1.28
CA GLN A 86 31.29 7.71 -1.63
C GLN A 86 31.32 6.31 -2.25
N LEU A 87 30.50 5.38 -1.74
CA LEU A 87 30.41 4.02 -2.28
C LEU A 87 29.79 4.03 -3.69
N ARG A 88 28.76 4.86 -3.92
CA ARG A 88 28.17 5.06 -5.25
C ARG A 88 29.15 5.67 -6.24
N ASP A 89 29.97 6.64 -5.80
CA ASP A 89 31.03 7.24 -6.62
C ASP A 89 32.14 6.24 -6.99
N THR A 90 32.18 5.07 -6.34
CA THR A 90 33.10 3.96 -6.62
C THR A 90 32.44 2.78 -7.34
N ASP A 91 31.31 3.01 -8.03
CA ASP A 91 30.55 2.01 -8.80
C ASP A 91 30.01 0.83 -7.97
N ILE A 92 29.90 0.98 -6.64
CA ILE A 92 29.24 -0.03 -5.80
C ILE A 92 27.73 0.13 -5.96
N THR A 93 27.07 -0.96 -6.35
CA THR A 93 25.64 -0.93 -6.66
C THR A 93 24.81 -0.69 -5.40
N PRO A 94 23.59 -0.10 -5.50
CA PRO A 94 22.68 0.07 -4.36
C PRO A 94 22.43 -1.21 -3.56
N ARG A 95 22.48 -2.39 -4.20
CA ARG A 95 22.35 -3.72 -3.59
C ARG A 95 23.53 -4.12 -2.71
N GLU A 96 24.74 -3.69 -3.06
CA GLU A 96 25.97 -4.06 -2.37
C GLU A 96 26.29 -3.11 -1.19
N ILE A 97 25.83 -1.86 -1.28
CA ILE A 97 26.05 -0.84 -0.24
C ILE A 97 25.63 -1.33 1.16
N PRO A 98 24.43 -1.90 1.39
CA PRO A 98 24.04 -2.43 2.70
C PRO A 98 25.02 -3.49 3.24
N ILE A 99 25.52 -4.38 2.38
CA ILE A 99 26.47 -5.44 2.77
C ILE A 99 27.79 -4.82 3.24
N VAL A 100 28.28 -3.81 2.52
CA VAL A 100 29.48 -3.06 2.92
C VAL A 100 29.25 -2.33 4.25
N LEU A 101 28.12 -1.65 4.42
CA LEU A 101 27.79 -0.96 5.67
C LEU A 101 27.66 -1.93 6.85
N GLN A 102 27.08 -3.10 6.66
CA GLN A 102 26.99 -4.14 7.70
C GLN A 102 28.38 -4.68 8.06
N SER A 103 29.24 -4.93 7.06
CA SER A 103 30.61 -5.39 7.27
C SER A 103 31.45 -4.39 8.07
N LEU A 104 31.11 -3.09 7.99
CA LEU A 104 31.70 -2.01 8.78
C LEU A 104 31.03 -1.82 10.16
N GLY A 105 30.03 -2.63 10.52
CA GLY A 105 29.27 -2.51 11.76
C GLY A 105 28.43 -1.23 11.86
N ARG A 106 28.02 -0.66 10.71
CA ARG A 106 27.29 0.63 10.64
C ARG A 106 25.78 0.46 10.61
N ILE A 107 25.29 -0.69 10.16
CA ILE A 107 23.88 -1.02 10.08
C ILE A 107 23.65 -2.46 10.53
N GLU A 108 22.45 -2.74 11.01
CA GLU A 108 22.02 -4.09 11.39
C GLU A 108 21.08 -4.69 10.33
N ASP A 109 20.14 -3.88 9.81
CA ASP A 109 19.05 -4.33 8.94
C ASP A 109 19.39 -4.16 7.45
N VAL A 110 20.23 -5.07 6.93
CA VAL A 110 20.72 -5.05 5.53
C VAL A 110 19.57 -5.02 4.52
N ASP A 111 18.57 -5.86 4.70
CA ASP A 111 17.47 -6.01 3.74
C ASP A 111 16.62 -4.75 3.60
N TYR A 112 16.27 -4.12 4.71
CA TYR A 112 15.49 -2.88 4.70
C TYR A 112 16.28 -1.72 4.11
N VAL A 113 17.57 -1.61 4.43
CA VAL A 113 18.43 -0.59 3.83
C VAL A 113 18.59 -0.85 2.32
N GLY A 114 18.70 -2.10 1.90
CA GLY A 114 18.73 -2.47 0.48
C GLY A 114 17.48 -2.06 -0.27
N ASP A 115 16.30 -2.41 0.25
CA ASP A 115 15.01 -2.05 -0.35
C ASP A 115 14.84 -0.53 -0.47
N LEU A 116 15.20 0.22 0.57
CA LEU A 116 15.10 1.68 0.54
C LEU A 116 16.11 2.35 -0.42
N LEU A 117 17.27 1.72 -0.65
CA LEU A 117 18.27 2.23 -1.60
C LEU A 117 17.94 1.87 -3.06
N GLU A 118 17.22 0.78 -3.30
CA GLU A 118 16.71 0.37 -4.63
C GLU A 118 15.52 1.20 -5.09
N TYR A 119 14.66 1.62 -4.15
CA TYR A 119 13.54 2.53 -4.42
C TYR A 119 13.82 3.89 -3.77
N PRO A 120 14.81 4.66 -4.26
CA PRO A 120 15.14 5.95 -3.70
C PRO A 120 14.06 6.96 -4.09
N ARG A 121 12.91 6.88 -3.45
CA ARG A 121 12.12 8.09 -3.23
C ARG A 121 12.96 9.00 -2.34
N PRO A 122 12.94 10.33 -2.55
CA PRO A 122 13.63 11.22 -1.64
C PRO A 122 13.15 10.85 -0.23
N PRO A 123 14.06 10.45 0.70
CA PRO A 123 13.67 10.25 2.10
C PRO A 123 12.92 11.53 2.43
N SER A 124 11.67 11.41 2.91
CA SER A 124 10.75 12.54 3.02
C SER A 124 11.57 13.78 3.37
N SER A 125 11.61 14.78 2.48
CA SER A 125 12.69 15.78 2.45
C SER A 125 12.82 16.60 3.74
N GLU A 126 11.88 16.41 4.65
CA GLU A 126 12.03 16.68 6.06
C GLU A 126 12.62 15.45 6.75
N PRO A 127 13.94 15.41 7.07
CA PRO A 127 14.42 14.45 8.05
C PRO A 127 13.45 14.45 9.23
N TYR A 128 13.13 13.26 9.77
CA TYR A 128 12.25 13.00 10.92
C TYR A 128 12.61 13.78 12.23
N LYS A 129 13.44 14.81 12.12
CA LYS A 129 13.64 15.95 13.03
C LYS A 129 12.55 17.00 12.84
N THR A 130 11.32 16.64 13.15
CA THR A 130 10.49 17.57 13.91
C THR A 130 10.10 16.81 15.16
N GLU A 131 10.42 17.38 16.33
CA GLU A 131 9.71 17.02 17.55
C GLU A 131 8.24 16.83 17.17
N ARG A 132 7.70 15.62 17.40
CA ARG A 132 6.31 15.33 17.06
C ARG A 132 5.48 16.50 17.58
N PRO A 133 4.74 17.23 16.71
CA PRO A 133 3.93 18.33 17.18
C PRO A 133 3.05 17.77 18.28
N ARG A 134 3.13 18.36 19.48
CA ARG A 134 2.41 17.82 20.62
C ARG A 134 0.92 17.81 20.27
N PRO A 135 0.20 16.71 20.56
CA PRO A 135 -1.25 16.69 20.48
C PRO A 135 -1.85 17.95 21.09
N THR A 136 -2.65 18.65 20.31
CA THR A 136 -3.40 19.80 20.79
C THR A 136 -4.80 19.38 21.22
N ALA A 137 -5.47 20.19 22.03
CA ALA A 137 -6.90 19.98 22.32
C ALA A 137 -7.74 20.01 21.03
N ALA A 138 -7.32 20.82 20.04
CA ALA A 138 -7.99 20.95 18.75
C ALA A 138 -8.01 19.63 17.97
N ASP A 139 -6.93 18.85 18.02
CA ASP A 139 -6.83 17.56 17.32
C ASP A 139 -7.88 16.57 17.86
N ARG A 140 -7.97 16.45 19.18
CA ARG A 140 -8.93 15.56 19.84
C ARG A 140 -10.37 16.02 19.63
N ILE A 141 -10.65 17.32 19.77
CA ILE A 141 -11.98 17.89 19.56
C ILE A 141 -12.40 17.72 18.10
N SER A 142 -11.48 17.91 17.14
CA SER A 142 -11.72 17.68 15.72
C SER A 142 -12.16 16.24 15.46
N LEU A 143 -11.38 15.27 15.96
CA LEU A 143 -11.70 13.85 15.79
C LEU A 143 -13.08 13.50 16.37
N LEU A 144 -13.35 13.92 17.60
CA LEU A 144 -14.62 13.65 18.27
C LEU A 144 -15.80 14.35 17.59
N TYR A 145 -15.63 15.60 17.18
CA TYR A 145 -16.69 16.36 16.51
C TYR A 145 -17.06 15.75 15.17
N VAL A 146 -16.07 15.45 14.30
CA VAL A 146 -16.32 14.82 12.99
C VAL A 146 -16.96 13.44 13.18
N THR A 147 -16.47 12.66 14.14
CA THR A 147 -17.10 11.37 14.50
C THR A 147 -18.56 11.55 14.91
N GLY A 148 -18.84 12.54 15.75
CA GLY A 148 -20.20 12.84 16.20
C GLY A 148 -21.14 13.23 15.08
N ILE A 149 -20.69 14.12 14.18
CA ILE A 149 -21.47 14.54 13.01
C ILE A 149 -21.72 13.36 12.07
N HIS A 150 -20.72 12.53 11.81
CA HIS A 150 -20.88 11.33 10.97
C HIS A 150 -21.93 10.36 11.54
N HIS A 151 -21.95 10.17 12.86
CA HIS A 151 -22.90 9.28 13.55
C HIS A 151 -24.21 9.97 13.98
N GLY A 152 -24.45 11.22 13.59
CA GLY A 152 -25.68 11.94 13.93
C GLY A 152 -25.87 12.23 15.43
N ILE A 153 -24.77 12.39 16.19
CA ILE A 153 -24.82 12.67 17.62
C ILE A 153 -25.33 14.10 17.86
N GLU A 154 -26.42 14.21 18.61
CA GLU A 154 -26.98 15.49 19.03
C GLU A 154 -26.14 16.14 20.17
N PRO A 155 -26.06 17.48 20.22
CA PRO A 155 -25.32 18.17 21.27
C PRO A 155 -26.03 18.11 22.63
N ASP A 156 -25.33 17.65 23.67
CA ASP A 156 -25.72 17.85 25.07
C ASP A 156 -24.86 18.94 25.72
N HIS A 157 -25.41 20.16 25.80
CA HIS A 157 -24.70 21.32 26.37
C HIS A 157 -24.49 21.20 27.88
N GLN A 158 -25.37 20.51 28.60
CA GLN A 158 -25.23 20.34 30.05
C GLN A 158 -24.06 19.39 30.35
N LEU A 159 -23.94 18.31 29.58
CA LEU A 159 -22.81 17.39 29.65
C LEU A 159 -21.49 18.10 29.37
N ALA A 160 -21.42 18.89 28.29
CA ALA A 160 -20.20 19.63 27.96
C ALA A 160 -19.82 20.64 29.05
N LEU A 161 -20.78 21.40 29.57
CA LEU A 161 -20.53 22.34 30.67
C LEU A 161 -19.99 21.64 31.92
N ALA A 162 -20.46 20.42 32.21
CA ALA A 162 -20.03 19.65 33.37
C ALA A 162 -18.65 19.01 33.22
N ARG A 163 -18.16 18.79 31.99
CA ARG A 163 -16.96 17.97 31.74
C ARG A 163 -15.77 18.73 31.15
N ILE A 164 -16.00 19.76 30.36
CA ILE A 164 -14.92 20.46 29.66
C ILE A 164 -14.26 21.46 30.60
N SER A 165 -12.94 21.38 30.71
CA SER A 165 -12.19 22.32 31.54
C SER A 165 -12.22 23.73 30.93
N PRO A 166 -12.29 24.79 31.75
CA PRO A 166 -12.25 26.17 31.26
C PRO A 166 -11.01 26.47 30.39
N GLU A 167 -9.86 25.85 30.69
CA GLU A 167 -8.63 25.98 29.91
C GLU A 167 -8.77 25.40 28.51
N THR A 168 -9.46 24.26 28.37
CA THR A 168 -9.76 23.65 27.08
C THR A 168 -10.70 24.53 26.26
N VAL A 169 -11.73 25.10 26.91
CA VAL A 169 -12.66 26.05 26.27
C VAL A 169 -11.91 27.28 25.79
N ALA A 170 -11.07 27.88 26.64
CA ALA A 170 -10.31 29.07 26.31
C ALA A 170 -9.31 28.81 25.17
N GLY A 171 -8.53 27.73 25.25
CA GLY A 171 -7.56 27.35 24.21
C GLY A 171 -8.23 27.05 22.87
N PHE A 172 -9.36 26.32 22.88
CA PHE A 172 -10.09 26.04 21.65
C PHE A 172 -10.78 27.27 21.07
N ARG A 173 -11.28 28.20 21.90
CA ARG A 173 -11.93 29.45 21.45
C ARG A 173 -10.99 30.35 20.65
N GLN A 174 -9.69 30.34 20.98
CA GLN A 174 -8.66 31.14 20.30
C GLN A 174 -8.50 30.77 18.82
N LEU A 175 -8.96 29.57 18.40
CA LEU A 175 -8.91 29.13 17.00
C LEU A 175 -10.00 29.75 16.12
N PHE A 176 -11.00 30.38 16.74
CA PHE A 176 -12.16 30.95 16.04
C PHE A 176 -12.08 32.47 16.06
N PRO A 177 -12.51 33.16 15.00
CA PRO A 177 -12.56 34.62 14.99
C PRO A 177 -13.49 35.17 16.08
N ASP A 178 -13.28 36.40 16.52
CA ASP A 178 -14.11 37.03 17.57
C ASP A 178 -15.59 37.14 17.14
N SER A 179 -15.83 37.27 15.83
CA SER A 179 -17.18 37.28 15.24
C SER A 179 -17.88 35.92 15.26
N PHE A 180 -17.18 34.83 15.61
CA PHE A 180 -17.77 33.50 15.65
C PHE A 180 -18.79 33.38 16.79
N SER A 181 -19.99 32.90 16.46
CA SER A 181 -21.09 32.80 17.42
C SER A 181 -20.76 31.86 18.59
N TYR A 182 -20.89 32.36 19.81
CA TYR A 182 -20.74 31.54 21.04
C TYR A 182 -21.67 30.33 21.06
N ARG A 183 -22.87 30.44 20.48
CA ARG A 183 -23.82 29.32 20.40
C ARG A 183 -23.27 28.18 19.55
N ARG A 184 -22.79 28.49 18.33
CA ARG A 184 -22.18 27.50 17.44
C ARG A 184 -20.91 26.90 18.04
N PHE A 185 -20.11 27.72 18.72
CA PHE A 185 -18.94 27.25 19.43
C PHE A 185 -19.29 26.26 20.55
N ALA A 186 -20.33 26.57 21.33
CA ALA A 186 -20.86 25.65 22.35
C ALA A 186 -21.41 24.35 21.73
N ASP A 187 -22.04 24.42 20.56
CA ASP A 187 -22.53 23.23 19.83
C ASP A 187 -21.37 22.28 19.47
N PHE A 188 -20.22 22.78 19.03
CA PHE A 188 -19.04 21.93 18.73
C PHE A 188 -18.55 21.16 19.94
N LEU A 189 -18.39 21.88 21.05
CA LEU A 189 -17.96 21.31 22.32
C LEU A 189 -18.97 20.29 22.86
N ALA A 190 -20.27 20.60 22.75
CA ALA A 190 -21.36 19.71 23.12
C ALA A 190 -21.36 18.41 22.31
N VAL A 191 -21.28 18.50 20.97
CA VAL A 191 -21.20 17.31 20.11
C VAL A 191 -19.95 16.49 20.43
N ALA A 192 -18.78 17.12 20.60
CA ALA A 192 -17.53 16.41 20.87
C ALA A 192 -17.59 15.62 22.20
N GLU A 193 -18.08 16.22 23.28
CA GLU A 193 -18.20 15.53 24.57
C GLU A 193 -19.30 14.46 24.59
N THR A 194 -20.43 14.73 23.93
CA THR A 194 -21.50 13.74 23.78
C THR A 194 -21.00 12.54 22.99
N THR A 195 -20.19 12.77 21.95
CA THR A 195 -19.53 11.71 21.18
C THR A 195 -18.53 10.95 22.04
N ALA A 196 -17.71 11.63 22.84
CA ALA A 196 -16.80 10.96 23.78
C ALA A 196 -17.57 10.08 24.79
N LEU A 197 -18.76 10.50 25.23
CA LEU A 197 -19.64 9.69 26.07
C LEU A 197 -20.20 8.49 25.31
N ALA A 198 -20.69 8.67 24.08
CA ALA A 198 -21.18 7.61 23.20
C ALA A 198 -20.11 6.54 22.93
N ILE A 199 -18.86 6.97 22.71
CA ILE A 199 -17.70 6.07 22.56
C ILE A 199 -17.46 5.25 23.83
N ARG A 200 -17.45 5.89 25.00
CA ARG A 200 -17.32 5.19 26.30
C ARG A 200 -18.47 4.21 26.55
N ALA A 201 -19.68 4.59 26.16
CA ALA A 201 -20.87 3.75 26.23
C ALA A 201 -20.91 2.66 25.14
N ARG A 202 -19.95 2.66 24.21
CA ARG A 202 -19.83 1.74 23.07
C ARG A 202 -21.01 1.79 22.09
N THR A 203 -21.73 2.91 22.03
CA THR A 203 -22.77 3.13 21.02
C THR A 203 -22.17 3.60 19.70
N VAL A 204 -21.06 4.34 19.76
CA VAL A 204 -20.20 4.66 18.61
C VAL A 204 -18.88 3.90 18.77
N THR A 205 -18.52 3.10 17.77
CA THR A 205 -17.38 2.18 17.90
C THR A 205 -16.26 2.41 16.89
N HIS A 206 -16.54 2.97 15.72
CA HIS A 206 -15.57 3.09 14.64
C HIS A 206 -15.82 4.35 13.79
N LEU A 207 -14.81 4.73 13.02
CA LEU A 207 -14.88 5.73 11.95
C LEU A 207 -13.75 5.42 10.95
N SER A 208 -14.06 5.15 9.69
CA SER A 208 -13.02 4.90 8.68
C SER A 208 -12.25 6.19 8.36
N TYR A 209 -11.05 6.06 7.79
CA TYR A 209 -10.28 7.23 7.38
C TYR A 209 -10.99 8.00 6.26
N ALA A 210 -11.56 7.30 5.28
CA ALA A 210 -12.30 7.89 4.17
C ALA A 210 -13.55 8.65 4.66
N ASP A 211 -14.31 8.05 5.60
CA ASP A 211 -15.47 8.70 6.21
C ASP A 211 -15.07 9.97 6.98
N TYR A 212 -13.96 9.91 7.73
CA TYR A 212 -13.43 11.09 8.41
C TYR A 212 -13.09 12.20 7.40
N VAL A 213 -12.33 11.89 6.35
CA VAL A 213 -11.91 12.88 5.35
C VAL A 213 -13.13 13.51 4.66
N SER A 214 -14.05 12.68 4.17
CA SER A 214 -15.28 13.13 3.50
C SER A 214 -16.17 14.00 4.40
N CYS A 215 -16.34 13.59 5.67
CA CYS A 215 -17.12 14.34 6.65
C CYS A 215 -16.42 15.66 7.03
N ALA A 216 -15.11 15.62 7.29
CA ALA A 216 -14.32 16.81 7.61
C ALA A 216 -14.33 17.83 6.47
N ASP A 217 -14.21 17.39 5.22
CA ASP A 217 -14.30 18.27 4.04
C ASP A 217 -15.68 18.92 3.90
N THR A 218 -16.75 18.17 4.21
CA THR A 218 -18.11 18.71 4.25
C THR A 218 -18.29 19.75 5.35
N ILE A 219 -17.72 19.51 6.53
CA ILE A 219 -17.72 20.47 7.63
C ILE A 219 -16.92 21.74 7.26
N ARG A 220 -15.72 21.59 6.69
CA ARG A 220 -14.88 22.73 6.26
C ARG A 220 -15.62 23.63 5.28
N ARG A 221 -16.27 23.04 4.27
CA ARG A 221 -17.08 23.79 3.28
C ARG A 221 -18.23 24.58 3.92
N ARG A 222 -18.84 24.06 4.99
CA ARG A 222 -19.94 24.73 5.71
C ARG A 222 -19.47 25.83 6.65
N LEU A 223 -18.32 25.65 7.30
CA LEU A 223 -17.80 26.58 8.30
C LEU A 223 -16.94 27.70 7.71
N GLY A 224 -16.41 27.50 6.51
CA GLY A 224 -15.46 28.42 5.88
C GLY A 224 -14.05 28.24 6.45
N THR A 225 -13.20 29.24 6.23
CA THR A 225 -11.77 29.18 6.60
C THR A 225 -11.59 29.45 8.09
N ILE A 226 -11.57 28.38 8.88
CA ILE A 226 -11.15 28.39 10.29
C ILE A 226 -9.78 27.73 10.33
N THR A 227 -8.78 28.37 10.92
CA THR A 227 -7.41 27.86 10.94
C THR A 227 -6.91 27.58 12.35
N VAL A 228 -6.31 26.40 12.54
CA VAL A 228 -5.51 25.99 13.70
C VAL A 228 -4.04 26.34 13.43
N ASP A 229 -3.34 26.82 14.45
CA ASP A 229 -1.90 27.09 14.43
C ASP A 229 -1.45 27.99 13.24
N GLY A 230 -2.26 28.97 12.86
CA GLY A 230 -1.91 30.00 11.88
C GLY A 230 -2.04 29.63 10.40
N ALA A 231 -2.33 28.36 10.04
CA ALA A 231 -2.53 27.99 8.62
C ALA A 231 -3.38 26.72 8.39
N ALA A 232 -3.37 25.74 9.30
CA ALA A 232 -4.01 24.45 9.05
C ALA A 232 -5.53 24.56 9.21
N PRO A 233 -6.36 24.09 8.28
CA PRO A 233 -7.80 24.30 8.38
C PRO A 233 -8.44 23.40 9.45
N TRP A 234 -9.52 23.87 10.09
CA TRP A 234 -10.34 23.11 11.04
C TRP A 234 -11.66 22.67 10.41
N PRO A 235 -12.13 21.40 10.56
CA PRO A 235 -11.50 20.29 11.29
C PRO A 235 -10.12 19.89 10.73
N VAL A 236 -9.24 19.49 11.66
CA VAL A 236 -7.85 19.10 11.38
C VAL A 236 -7.83 17.99 10.33
N SER A 237 -6.89 18.07 9.40
CA SER A 237 -6.79 17.09 8.31
C SER A 237 -6.53 15.67 8.85
N GLY A 238 -7.04 14.65 8.15
CA GLY A 238 -6.76 13.26 8.50
C GLY A 238 -5.26 12.94 8.57
N PRO A 239 -4.41 13.39 7.62
CA PRO A 239 -2.96 13.24 7.70
C PRO A 239 -2.34 13.89 8.96
N ASP A 240 -2.77 15.09 9.33
CA ASP A 240 -2.25 15.77 10.52
C ASP A 240 -2.67 15.07 11.81
N LEU A 241 -3.91 14.58 11.89
CA LEU A 241 -4.37 13.76 13.02
C LEU A 241 -3.57 12.46 13.13
N ARG A 242 -3.27 11.78 12.02
CA ARG A 242 -2.39 10.61 12.01
C ARG A 242 -1.01 10.96 12.55
N ARG A 243 -0.42 12.06 12.08
CA ARG A 243 0.91 12.50 12.50
C ARG A 243 0.97 12.90 13.97
N ARG A 244 -0.04 13.61 14.48
CA ARG A 244 -0.08 14.18 15.84
C ARG A 244 -0.61 13.20 16.90
N LEU A 245 -1.68 12.45 16.60
CA LEU A 245 -2.36 11.56 17.57
C LEU A 245 -2.07 10.07 17.42
N GLY A 246 -1.72 9.63 16.21
CA GLY A 246 -1.76 8.19 15.86
C GLY A 246 -0.44 7.59 15.44
N ASP A 247 0.69 8.24 15.68
CA ASP A 247 1.99 7.72 15.24
C ASP A 247 1.98 7.34 13.75
N THR A 248 1.29 8.13 12.92
CA THR A 248 1.02 7.95 11.47
C THR A 248 -0.05 6.89 11.11
N TYR A 249 -0.61 6.18 12.08
CA TYR A 249 -1.70 5.21 11.89
C TYR A 249 -3.04 5.79 12.29
N TRP A 250 -4.03 5.63 11.42
CA TRP A 250 -5.41 6.01 11.76
C TRP A 250 -5.94 5.23 12.96
N ASP A 251 -5.63 3.94 13.05
CA ASP A 251 -6.01 3.09 14.17
C ASP A 251 -5.55 3.60 15.54
N ASP A 252 -4.32 4.12 15.60
CA ASP A 252 -3.76 4.62 16.84
C ASP A 252 -4.34 6.03 17.13
N THR A 253 -4.67 6.81 16.10
CA THR A 253 -5.49 8.02 16.24
C THR A 253 -6.87 7.70 16.84
N LEU A 254 -7.57 6.68 16.32
CA LEU A 254 -8.86 6.23 16.84
C LEU A 254 -8.75 5.74 18.29
N ARG A 255 -7.74 4.92 18.59
CA ARG A 255 -7.46 4.46 19.96
C ARG A 255 -7.21 5.61 20.93
N SER A 256 -6.54 6.68 20.49
CA SER A 256 -6.33 7.88 21.33
C SER A 256 -7.64 8.54 21.78
N ALA A 257 -8.71 8.40 20.99
CA ALA A 257 -10.06 8.86 21.32
C ALA A 257 -10.95 7.80 22.00
N GLY A 258 -10.45 6.58 22.21
CA GLY A 258 -11.21 5.45 22.78
C GLY A 258 -12.08 4.71 21.77
N LEU A 259 -11.97 5.03 20.47
CA LEU A 259 -12.65 4.30 19.40
C LEU A 259 -11.99 2.93 19.21
N LYS A 260 -12.79 1.95 18.80
CA LYS A 260 -12.27 0.65 18.38
C LYS A 260 -11.74 0.75 16.96
N VAL A 261 -10.65 0.02 16.74
CA VAL A 261 -10.09 -0.21 15.43
C VAL A 261 -10.96 -1.25 14.73
N MET A 262 -11.34 -0.99 13.48
CA MET A 262 -12.02 -2.00 12.66
C MET A 262 -11.06 -3.19 12.46
N HIS A 263 -11.59 -4.41 12.46
CA HIS A 263 -10.76 -5.58 12.18
C HIS A 263 -10.18 -5.45 10.76
N SER A 264 -8.95 -5.90 10.55
CA SER A 264 -8.23 -5.53 9.32
C SER A 264 -8.79 -6.09 8.01
N GLN A 265 -9.80 -6.95 8.06
CA GLN A 265 -10.56 -7.27 6.86
C GLN A 265 -11.25 -6.03 6.25
N ASP A 266 -11.38 -4.95 7.02
CA ASP A 266 -11.93 -3.65 6.61
C ASP A 266 -10.87 -2.52 6.56
N LEU A 267 -9.56 -2.82 6.64
CA LEU A 267 -8.53 -1.76 6.58
C LEU A 267 -8.46 -1.10 5.20
N PHE A 268 -8.74 -1.88 4.16
CA PHE A 268 -8.63 -1.49 2.76
C PHE A 268 -9.93 -1.83 2.04
N HIS A 269 -10.50 -0.84 1.36
CA HIS A 269 -11.57 -1.05 0.39
C HIS A 269 -11.00 -1.67 -0.89
N HIS A 270 -11.87 -2.24 -1.73
CA HIS A 270 -11.45 -2.83 -3.00
C HIS A 270 -10.62 -1.86 -3.85
N ASP A 271 -11.03 -0.59 -3.88
CA ASP A 271 -10.36 0.46 -4.64
C ASP A 271 -8.94 0.71 -4.11
N ASP A 272 -8.69 0.62 -2.80
CA ASP A 272 -7.34 0.77 -2.23
C ASP A 272 -6.37 -0.32 -2.74
N PHE A 273 -6.88 -1.53 -3.03
CA PHE A 273 -6.07 -2.59 -3.62
C PHE A 273 -5.75 -2.32 -5.09
N VAL A 274 -6.73 -1.84 -5.85
CA VAL A 274 -6.55 -1.49 -7.27
C VAL A 274 -5.58 -0.31 -7.39
N ASP A 275 -5.79 0.75 -6.60
CA ASP A 275 -4.92 1.93 -6.55
C ASP A 275 -3.48 1.59 -6.13
N ALA A 276 -3.30 0.62 -5.22
CA ALA A 276 -1.96 0.17 -4.83
C ALA A 276 -1.25 -0.62 -5.93
N LEU A 277 -1.98 -1.48 -6.64
CA LEU A 277 -1.46 -2.24 -7.77
C LEU A 277 -1.12 -1.32 -8.95
N ASP A 278 -1.97 -0.34 -9.25
CA ASP A 278 -1.78 0.64 -10.31
C ASP A 278 -0.53 1.50 -10.03
N ALA A 279 -0.44 2.06 -8.82
CA ALA A 279 0.73 2.83 -8.38
C ALA A 279 2.04 2.02 -8.42
N PHE A 280 1.98 0.72 -8.07
CA PHE A 280 3.13 -0.16 -8.18
C PHE A 280 3.51 -0.42 -9.64
N VAL A 281 2.53 -0.69 -10.52
CA VAL A 281 2.80 -0.95 -11.95
C VAL A 281 3.40 0.27 -12.63
N GLU A 282 2.88 1.47 -12.33
CA GLU A 282 3.43 2.74 -12.81
C GLU A 282 4.90 2.90 -12.39
N GLU A 283 5.20 2.81 -11.09
CA GLU A 283 6.56 3.00 -10.59
C GLU A 283 7.53 1.90 -11.03
N ALA A 284 7.07 0.64 -11.09
CA ALA A 284 7.88 -0.45 -11.60
C ALA A 284 8.18 -0.30 -13.10
N THR A 285 7.26 0.27 -13.87
CA THR A 285 7.50 0.58 -15.29
C THR A 285 8.53 1.71 -15.43
N ASP A 286 8.38 2.78 -14.66
CA ASP A 286 9.29 3.93 -14.67
C ASP A 286 10.72 3.56 -14.24
N MET A 287 10.85 2.60 -13.33
CA MET A 287 12.14 2.13 -12.81
C MET A 287 12.67 0.87 -13.50
N GLU A 288 11.99 0.38 -14.53
CA GLU A 288 12.31 -0.87 -15.25
C GLU A 288 12.44 -2.10 -14.31
N LEU A 289 11.60 -2.14 -13.29
CA LEU A 289 11.56 -3.20 -12.30
C LEU A 289 10.63 -4.34 -12.72
N PRO A 290 10.97 -5.59 -12.38
CA PRO A 290 10.12 -6.72 -12.76
C PRO A 290 8.85 -6.72 -11.89
N LEU A 291 7.69 -6.97 -12.51
CA LEU A 291 6.38 -6.99 -11.85
C LEU A 291 6.14 -8.29 -11.06
N THR A 292 6.97 -8.51 -10.04
CA THR A 292 6.96 -9.72 -9.20
C THR A 292 6.50 -9.41 -7.78
N LEU A 293 6.08 -10.45 -7.04
CA LEU A 293 5.77 -10.35 -5.61
C LEU A 293 6.93 -9.80 -4.78
N GLY A 294 8.18 -10.15 -5.13
CA GLY A 294 9.37 -9.65 -4.45
C GLY A 294 9.55 -8.15 -4.63
N SER A 295 9.38 -7.67 -5.86
CA SER A 295 9.40 -6.23 -6.16
C SER A 295 8.27 -5.49 -5.47
N TYR A 296 7.06 -6.05 -5.45
CA TYR A 296 5.93 -5.44 -4.75
C TYR A 296 6.15 -5.36 -3.24
N ASP A 297 6.73 -6.38 -2.59
CA ASP A 297 7.05 -6.31 -1.15
C ASP A 297 8.13 -5.27 -0.85
N ALA A 298 9.16 -5.16 -1.69
CA ALA A 298 10.18 -4.11 -1.58
C ALA A 298 9.60 -2.71 -1.79
N TRP A 299 8.73 -2.54 -2.80
CA TRP A 299 7.96 -1.32 -3.03
C TRP A 299 7.05 -0.99 -1.84
N TYR A 300 6.32 -1.97 -1.31
CA TYR A 300 5.50 -1.81 -0.12
C TYR A 300 6.33 -1.34 1.09
N ILE A 301 7.53 -1.89 1.28
CA ILE A 301 8.47 -1.45 2.32
C ILE A 301 8.87 0.03 2.10
N ALA A 302 9.15 0.44 0.87
CA ALA A 302 9.44 1.84 0.53
C ALA A 302 8.22 2.77 0.73
N GLU A 303 7.01 2.31 0.42
CA GLU A 303 5.76 3.02 0.69
C GLU A 303 5.53 3.24 2.19
N GLN A 304 5.89 2.25 3.03
CA GLN A 304 5.84 2.41 4.48
C GLN A 304 6.79 3.51 4.99
N ALA A 305 7.93 3.71 4.32
CA ALA A 305 8.85 4.82 4.61
C ALA A 305 8.17 6.18 4.38
N CYS A 306 7.40 6.26 3.29
CA CYS A 306 6.60 7.42 2.94
C CYS A 306 5.32 7.58 3.79
N SER A 307 5.12 6.74 4.83
CA SER A 307 3.89 6.69 5.63
C SER A 307 2.61 6.47 4.82
N GLN A 308 2.75 5.88 3.63
CA GLN A 308 1.61 5.46 2.82
C GLN A 308 1.13 4.11 3.34
N ASN A 309 -0.19 3.98 3.48
CA ASN A 309 -0.79 2.73 3.89
C ASN A 309 -1.21 1.97 2.63
N ARG A 310 -0.52 0.88 2.33
CA ARG A 310 -0.78 0.02 1.17
C ARG A 310 -1.09 -1.40 1.66
N PRO A 311 -1.92 -2.17 0.94
CA PRO A 311 -2.08 -3.59 1.24
C PRO A 311 -0.77 -4.35 0.98
N SER A 312 -0.41 -5.24 1.88
CA SER A 312 0.75 -6.12 1.72
C SER A 312 0.52 -7.14 0.59
N ALA A 313 1.60 -7.72 0.06
CA ALA A 313 1.50 -8.74 -1.00
C ALA A 313 0.59 -9.93 -0.59
N VAL A 314 0.63 -10.32 0.69
CA VAL A 314 -0.24 -11.39 1.21
C VAL A 314 -1.70 -10.97 1.22
N GLU A 315 -2.03 -9.71 1.55
CA GLU A 315 -3.41 -9.20 1.49
C GLU A 315 -3.91 -9.14 0.04
N VAL A 316 -3.05 -8.73 -0.90
CA VAL A 316 -3.37 -8.74 -2.33
C VAL A 316 -3.67 -10.17 -2.79
N ILE A 317 -2.83 -11.15 -2.45
CA ILE A 317 -3.06 -12.56 -2.78
C ILE A 317 -4.31 -13.11 -2.10
N GLN A 318 -4.55 -12.75 -0.85
CA GLN A 318 -5.78 -13.15 -0.15
C GLN A 318 -7.03 -12.60 -0.85
N ARG A 319 -6.96 -11.38 -1.40
CA ARG A 319 -8.08 -10.70 -2.06
C ARG A 319 -8.34 -11.22 -3.47
N PHE A 320 -7.30 -11.46 -4.26
CA PHE A 320 -7.40 -11.79 -5.69
C PHE A 320 -6.98 -13.22 -6.05
N GLY A 321 -6.53 -14.01 -5.08
CA GLY A 321 -6.16 -15.41 -5.24
C GLY A 321 -4.73 -15.63 -5.75
N THR A 322 -4.36 -15.00 -6.87
CA THR A 322 -3.00 -15.10 -7.45
C THR A 322 -2.45 -13.74 -7.83
N TRP A 323 -1.12 -13.63 -7.91
CA TRP A 323 -0.45 -12.39 -8.29
C TRP A 323 -0.80 -11.99 -9.73
N GLU A 324 -0.82 -12.96 -10.64
CA GLU A 324 -1.23 -12.76 -12.03
C GLU A 324 -2.66 -12.23 -12.15
N SER A 325 -3.60 -12.76 -11.35
CA SER A 325 -4.98 -12.29 -11.34
C SER A 325 -5.09 -10.85 -10.84
N ALA A 326 -4.26 -10.47 -9.86
CA ALA A 326 -4.18 -9.10 -9.36
C ALA A 326 -3.66 -8.13 -10.44
N LEU A 327 -2.55 -8.47 -11.12
CA LEU A 327 -1.98 -7.63 -12.17
C LEU A 327 -2.90 -7.46 -13.39
N LYS A 328 -3.72 -8.47 -13.71
CA LYS A 328 -4.71 -8.38 -14.81
C LYS A 328 -5.74 -7.26 -14.59
N LEU A 329 -5.98 -6.82 -13.35
CA LEU A 329 -6.95 -5.75 -13.05
C LEU A 329 -6.45 -4.35 -13.47
N VAL A 330 -5.15 -4.12 -13.39
CA VAL A 330 -4.53 -2.81 -13.64
C VAL A 330 -3.81 -2.76 -14.99
N GLY A 331 -4.14 -3.68 -15.90
CA GLY A 331 -3.50 -3.74 -17.21
C GLY A 331 -2.02 -4.07 -17.13
N GLY A 332 -1.64 -4.98 -16.21
CA GLY A 332 -0.29 -5.52 -16.10
C GLY A 332 0.28 -5.99 -17.46
N PRO A 333 1.58 -6.30 -17.50
CA PRO A 333 2.32 -6.36 -18.75
C PRO A 333 1.58 -7.28 -19.72
N PRO A 334 1.40 -6.87 -20.99
CA PRO A 334 0.68 -7.70 -21.95
C PRO A 334 1.29 -9.08 -21.89
N GLU A 335 0.47 -10.12 -21.71
CA GLU A 335 0.93 -11.50 -21.80
C GLU A 335 1.80 -11.59 -23.05
N GLU A 336 3.10 -11.88 -22.89
CA GLU A 336 3.93 -12.35 -23.99
C GLU A 336 3.31 -13.69 -24.40
N LYS A 337 2.27 -13.61 -25.22
CA LYS A 337 1.71 -14.78 -25.88
C LYS A 337 2.79 -15.25 -26.82
N GLU A 338 3.30 -16.46 -26.56
CA GLU A 338 4.19 -17.21 -27.45
C GLU A 338 3.81 -16.87 -28.89
N ASP A 339 4.77 -16.30 -29.63
CA ASP A 339 4.62 -15.80 -30.99
C ASP A 339 3.72 -16.74 -31.81
N GLY A 340 2.43 -16.41 -31.84
CA GLY A 340 1.52 -16.94 -32.84
C GLY A 340 2.13 -16.51 -34.16
N THR A 341 2.59 -17.48 -34.94
CA THR A 341 3.40 -17.29 -36.15
C THR A 341 3.00 -16.01 -36.85
N ARG A 342 3.91 -15.02 -36.89
CA ARG A 342 3.69 -13.76 -37.60
C ARG A 342 3.45 -14.01 -39.08
N THR A 343 3.72 -15.20 -39.60
CA THR A 343 3.47 -15.56 -40.98
C THR A 343 2.07 -16.14 -41.19
N CYS A 344 1.34 -15.59 -42.15
CA CYS A 344 0.07 -16.14 -42.60
C CYS A 344 0.26 -17.60 -43.06
N PRO A 345 -0.49 -18.59 -42.55
CA PRO A 345 -0.32 -19.99 -42.93
C PRO A 345 -0.73 -20.30 -44.38
N VAL A 346 -1.40 -19.36 -45.05
CA VAL A 346 -1.86 -19.51 -46.44
C VAL A 346 -0.87 -18.90 -47.44
N CYS A 347 -0.35 -17.71 -47.18
CA CYS A 347 0.55 -17.01 -48.12
C CYS A 347 2.00 -16.87 -47.65
N GLY A 348 2.32 -17.14 -46.39
CA GLY A 348 3.68 -17.09 -45.86
C GLY A 348 4.23 -15.68 -45.61
N GLU A 349 3.42 -14.62 -45.74
CA GLU A 349 3.82 -13.23 -45.50
C GLU A 349 3.61 -12.81 -44.04
N GLU A 350 4.41 -11.86 -43.54
CA GLU A 350 4.30 -11.32 -42.18
C GLU A 350 2.98 -10.53 -42.01
N ALA A 351 2.15 -10.95 -41.07
CA ALA A 351 0.87 -10.36 -40.72
C ALA A 351 1.09 -9.16 -39.77
N TRP A 352 0.27 -8.12 -39.96
CA TRP A 352 0.30 -6.92 -39.13
C TRP A 352 -0.04 -7.22 -37.66
N PRO A 353 0.47 -6.42 -36.70
CA PRO A 353 0.22 -6.63 -35.28
C PRO A 353 -1.28 -6.67 -34.96
N ILE A 354 -1.69 -7.72 -34.23
CA ILE A 354 -3.09 -8.03 -33.95
C ILE A 354 -3.58 -7.17 -32.77
N VAL A 355 -4.56 -6.30 -33.01
CA VAL A 355 -5.10 -5.37 -31.99
C VAL A 355 -6.31 -5.98 -31.25
N LEU A 356 -7.02 -6.95 -31.84
CA LEU A 356 -8.16 -7.67 -31.23
C LEU A 356 -8.18 -9.13 -31.69
N GLY A 357 -8.33 -10.08 -30.76
CA GLY A 357 -8.44 -11.51 -31.04
C GLY A 357 -9.86 -12.04 -30.84
N MET A 358 -10.35 -12.90 -31.74
CA MET A 358 -11.61 -13.65 -31.60
C MET A 358 -11.36 -15.16 -31.57
N TRP A 359 -12.23 -15.88 -30.86
CA TRP A 359 -12.21 -17.35 -30.76
C TRP A 359 -13.05 -18.00 -31.86
N PHE A 360 -12.51 -19.04 -32.50
CA PHE A 360 -13.28 -19.96 -33.34
C PHE A 360 -13.24 -21.37 -32.73
N PRO A 361 -14.38 -22.02 -32.49
CA PRO A 361 -14.40 -23.43 -32.13
C PRO A 361 -14.15 -24.28 -33.39
N ASP A 362 -13.11 -25.10 -33.36
CA ASP A 362 -12.89 -26.19 -34.32
C ASP A 362 -13.74 -27.40 -33.86
N PRO A 363 -14.76 -27.83 -34.62
CA PRO A 363 -15.68 -28.88 -34.18
C PRO A 363 -15.03 -30.27 -34.10
N ASP A 364 -13.87 -30.48 -34.73
CA ASP A 364 -13.20 -31.79 -34.79
C ASP A 364 -11.95 -31.87 -33.89
N ASN A 365 -11.63 -30.79 -33.17
CA ASN A 365 -10.48 -30.73 -32.27
C ASN A 365 -10.91 -30.57 -30.80
N PRO A 366 -10.68 -31.57 -29.93
CA PRO A 366 -11.04 -31.48 -28.51
C PRO A 366 -10.20 -30.46 -27.73
N ASN A 367 -9.15 -29.89 -28.34
CA ASN A 367 -8.33 -28.79 -27.81
C ASN A 367 -7.96 -27.83 -28.97
N PRO A 368 -8.87 -26.91 -29.37
CA PRO A 368 -8.58 -25.98 -30.45
C PRO A 368 -7.37 -25.11 -30.05
N LYS A 369 -6.30 -25.16 -30.85
CA LYS A 369 -5.22 -24.18 -30.73
C LYS A 369 -5.78 -22.82 -31.15
N VAL A 370 -5.57 -21.80 -30.34
CA VAL A 370 -5.96 -20.43 -30.66
C VAL A 370 -5.16 -19.99 -31.89
N ILE A 371 -5.82 -19.89 -33.04
CA ILE A 371 -5.24 -19.26 -34.23
C ILE A 371 -5.74 -17.83 -34.23
N HIS A 372 -4.85 -16.89 -33.92
CA HIS A 372 -5.13 -15.48 -34.02
C HIS A 372 -5.09 -15.05 -35.50
N THR A 373 -6.25 -14.89 -36.13
CA THR A 373 -6.37 -14.22 -37.43
C THR A 373 -6.92 -12.82 -37.24
N GLY A 374 -6.11 -11.79 -37.51
CA GLY A 374 -6.58 -10.41 -37.56
C GLY A 374 -7.43 -10.15 -38.80
N CYS A 375 -8.61 -9.54 -38.63
CA CYS A 375 -9.42 -8.98 -39.71
C CYS A 375 -9.92 -7.59 -39.27
N VAL A 376 -9.76 -6.57 -40.13
CA VAL A 376 -10.37 -5.25 -39.97
C VAL A 376 -11.63 -5.20 -40.82
N VAL A 377 -12.76 -4.80 -40.23
CA VAL A 377 -13.98 -4.45 -40.96
C VAL A 377 -13.80 -3.01 -41.46
N THR A 378 -13.79 -2.80 -42.78
CA THR A 378 -13.90 -1.45 -43.33
C THR A 378 -15.36 -1.16 -43.71
N ASP A 379 -15.78 0.10 -43.58
CA ASP A 379 -17.17 0.55 -43.81
C ASP A 379 -17.66 0.34 -45.25
N GLU A 380 -16.77 0.00 -46.18
CA GLU A 380 -17.06 -0.12 -47.62
C GLU A 380 -17.40 -1.54 -48.06
N THR A 381 -17.33 -2.54 -47.17
CA THR A 381 -17.63 -3.94 -47.50
C THR A 381 -19.11 -4.28 -47.28
N PRO A 382 -19.84 -4.87 -48.27
CA PRO A 382 -21.18 -5.37 -48.03
C PRO A 382 -21.16 -6.41 -46.90
N LYS A 383 -22.14 -6.34 -46.00
CA LYS A 383 -22.22 -6.94 -44.64
C LYS A 383 -21.86 -8.43 -44.44
N HIS A 384 -21.39 -9.18 -45.45
CA HIS A 384 -21.12 -10.62 -45.35
C HIS A 384 -19.91 -11.11 -46.15
N ARG A 385 -18.86 -10.31 -46.36
CA ARG A 385 -17.60 -10.83 -46.96
C ARG A 385 -16.36 -10.30 -46.27
N TRP A 386 -15.56 -11.22 -45.73
CA TRP A 386 -14.24 -10.93 -45.16
C TRP A 386 -13.17 -11.13 -46.23
N GLN A 387 -12.25 -10.18 -46.40
CA GLN A 387 -11.12 -10.26 -47.33
C GLN A 387 -9.79 -10.07 -46.62
N CYS A 388 -8.79 -10.88 -47.00
CA CYS A 388 -7.41 -10.68 -46.60
C CYS A 388 -6.82 -9.41 -47.24
N MET A 389 -6.26 -8.50 -46.44
CA MET A 389 -5.68 -7.23 -46.93
C MET A 389 -4.36 -7.38 -47.69
N ASN A 390 -3.69 -8.53 -47.67
CA ASN A 390 -2.43 -8.69 -48.40
C ASN A 390 -2.59 -8.68 -49.93
N GLN A 391 -3.82 -8.53 -50.46
CA GLN A 391 -4.19 -8.48 -51.89
C GLN A 391 -3.69 -9.65 -52.76
N SER A 392 -2.81 -10.51 -52.25
CA SER A 392 -2.05 -11.51 -52.99
C SER A 392 -2.70 -12.90 -52.96
N CYS A 393 -3.45 -13.25 -51.91
CA CYS A 393 -4.02 -14.60 -51.79
C CYS A 393 -5.47 -14.73 -52.29
N GLY A 394 -6.20 -13.62 -52.46
CA GLY A 394 -7.57 -13.61 -53.01
C GLY A 394 -8.61 -14.45 -52.24
N PHE A 395 -8.29 -14.95 -51.05
CA PHE A 395 -9.17 -15.83 -50.29
C PHE A 395 -10.28 -15.02 -49.61
N GLY A 396 -11.53 -15.23 -50.03
CA GLY A 396 -12.71 -14.68 -49.39
C GLY A 396 -13.34 -15.74 -48.50
N TRP A 397 -13.61 -15.39 -47.23
CA TRP A 397 -14.37 -16.25 -46.34
C TRP A 397 -15.86 -15.93 -46.53
N SER A 398 -16.63 -16.95 -46.91
CA SER A 398 -18.10 -16.90 -47.04
C SER A 398 -18.79 -17.26 -45.74
#